data_AF-A0A480PLU7-F1
#
_entry.id   AF-A0A480PLU7-F1
#
_cell.length_a   1.000
_cell.length_b   1.000
_cell.length_c   1.000
_cell.angle_alpha   90.00
_cell.angle_beta   90.00
_cell.angle_gamma   90.00
#
_symmetry.space_group_name_H-M   'P 1'
#
loop_
_entity.id
_entity.type
_entity.pdbx_description
1 polymer ?
#
loop_
_entity_poly.entity_id
_entity_poly.type
_entity_poly.pdbx_seq_one_letter_code
_entity_poly.pdbx_strand_id
1 'polypeptide(L)'
;VSLSLFILDQNDNTPEILYPALPTDGSTGVELAPRSAEPGYLVTKVVAVDRDSGQNAWLSYRLLKASEPGLFAVGLHTGEVRTARALLDRDALKQSLVVAVQDHGQPPLSATVTLTVAVADSIPDVLADLDSLESPASPDDSGLTLYLVVAVAAVSCVFLAFVIVLLALRLRRW
;
A
#
# COMPACT_ATOMS: atom_id res chain seq x y z
N VAL A 1 -57.38 -2.79 9.51
CA VAL A 1 -56.47 -2.61 10.66
C VAL A 1 -55.06 -2.81 10.15
N SER A 2 -54.16 -1.87 10.41
CA SER A 2 -52.75 -1.94 10.00
C SER A 2 -51.88 -2.06 11.24
N LEU A 3 -50.89 -2.95 11.21
CA LEU A 3 -49.89 -3.11 12.26
C LEU A 3 -48.56 -2.58 11.74
N SER A 4 -47.87 -1.79 12.56
CA SER A 4 -46.50 -1.34 12.28
C SER A 4 -45.56 -1.97 13.31
N LEU A 5 -44.54 -2.67 12.81
CA LEU A 5 -43.53 -3.35 13.60
C LEU A 5 -42.18 -2.68 13.33
N PHE A 6 -41.43 -2.36 14.38
CA PHE A 6 -40.11 -1.75 14.31
C PHE A 6 -39.09 -2.71 14.91
N ILE A 7 -38.01 -2.95 14.16
CA ILE A 7 -36.85 -3.70 14.64
C ILE A 7 -35.82 -2.65 15.08
N LEU A 8 -35.31 -2.81 16.31
CA LEU A 8 -34.26 -1.96 16.87
C LEU A 8 -32.93 -2.70 16.79
N ASP A 9 -31.88 -1.94 16.52
CA ASP A 9 -30.50 -2.42 16.47
C ASP A 9 -29.96 -2.76 17.86
N GLN A 10 -29.03 -3.71 17.95
CA GLN A 10 -28.29 -4.08 19.16
C GLN A 10 -26.81 -4.14 18.83
N ASN A 11 -25.94 -3.78 19.78
CA ASN A 11 -24.49 -3.83 19.57
C ASN A 11 -23.97 -5.27 19.73
N ASP A 12 -24.22 -6.12 18.73
CA ASP A 12 -23.86 -7.54 18.75
C ASP A 12 -22.80 -7.93 17.71
N ASN A 13 -22.32 -6.98 16.91
CA ASN A 13 -21.21 -7.17 15.99
C ASN A 13 -19.95 -6.47 16.51
N THR A 14 -18.82 -7.19 16.50
CA THR A 14 -17.52 -6.58 16.85
C THR A 14 -16.91 -5.94 15.60
N PRO A 15 -16.22 -4.78 15.72
CA PRO A 15 -15.54 -4.15 14.59
C PRO A 15 -14.57 -5.10 13.88
N GLU A 16 -14.68 -5.18 12.56
CA GLU A 16 -13.82 -5.99 11.69
C GLU A 16 -12.75 -5.11 11.05
N ILE A 17 -11.47 -5.40 11.31
CA ILE A 17 -10.34 -4.69 10.70
C ILE A 17 -10.03 -5.31 9.33
N LEU A 18 -10.28 -4.55 8.27
CA LEU A 18 -10.03 -4.94 6.88
C LEU A 18 -8.59 -4.65 6.44
N TYR A 19 -7.96 -3.62 7.02
CA TYR A 19 -6.59 -3.26 6.71
C TYR A 19 -5.82 -2.81 7.97
N PRO A 20 -4.55 -3.26 8.15
CA PRO A 20 -3.86 -4.21 7.29
C PRO A 20 -4.46 -5.61 7.40
N ALA A 21 -4.44 -6.35 6.30
CA ALA A 21 -4.93 -7.72 6.28
C ALA A 21 -4.07 -8.58 7.21
N LEU A 22 -4.73 -9.38 8.05
CA LEU A 22 -4.04 -10.45 8.77
C LEU A 22 -3.53 -11.44 7.72
N PRO A 23 -2.22 -11.64 7.59
CA PRO A 23 -1.65 -12.55 6.61
C PRO A 23 -2.11 -13.97 6.86
N THR A 24 -2.63 -14.63 5.83
CA THR A 24 -3.01 -16.06 5.88
C THR A 24 -1.79 -16.95 6.16
N ASP A 25 -0.60 -16.49 5.76
CA ASP A 25 0.66 -17.24 5.86
C ASP A 25 1.50 -16.82 7.08
N GLY A 26 0.95 -15.99 7.99
CA GLY A 26 1.66 -15.49 9.16
C GLY A 26 2.67 -14.35 8.90
N SER A 27 2.77 -13.85 7.65
CA SER A 27 3.63 -12.72 7.27
C SER A 27 3.04 -11.34 7.61
N THR A 28 3.34 -10.77 8.78
CA THR A 28 2.81 -9.44 9.14
C THR A 28 3.13 -8.41 8.06
N GLY A 29 2.10 -7.78 7.47
CA GLY A 29 2.29 -6.71 6.51
C GLY A 29 3.20 -5.63 7.09
N VAL A 30 4.24 -5.27 6.34
CA VAL A 30 5.20 -4.24 6.73
C VAL A 30 4.87 -2.97 5.97
N GLU A 31 4.55 -1.92 6.72
CA GLU A 31 4.34 -0.58 6.19
C GLU A 31 5.68 0.12 6.06
N LEU A 32 5.86 0.93 5.01
CA LEU A 32 7.11 1.65 4.77
C LEU A 32 6.95 3.14 5.08
N ALA A 33 7.93 3.69 5.77
CA ALA A 33 8.06 5.13 6.00
C ALA A 33 9.47 5.60 5.64
N PRO A 34 9.62 6.70 4.89
CA PRO A 34 10.94 7.26 4.63
C PRO A 34 11.52 7.88 5.91
N ARG A 35 12.83 7.77 6.13
CA ARG A 35 13.51 8.44 7.26
C ARG A 35 13.35 9.97 7.19
N SER A 36 13.27 10.52 5.99
CA SER A 36 13.02 11.94 5.74
C SER A 36 11.58 12.39 5.98
N ALA A 37 10.69 11.51 6.48
CA ALA A 37 9.30 11.86 6.76
C ALA A 37 9.19 13.02 7.76
N GLU A 38 8.56 14.11 7.33
CA GLU A 38 8.21 15.25 8.18
C GLU A 38 7.05 14.89 9.14
N PRO A 39 6.86 15.67 10.22
CA PRO A 39 5.67 15.53 11.08
C PRO A 39 4.37 15.63 10.26
N GLY A 40 3.46 14.70 10.49
CA GLY A 40 2.19 14.61 9.78
C GLY A 40 2.22 13.74 8.53
N TYR A 41 3.36 13.16 8.15
CA TYR A 41 3.47 12.19 7.06
C TYR A 41 2.53 11.00 7.29
N LEU A 42 1.74 10.66 6.27
CA LEU A 42 0.84 9.51 6.30
C LEU A 42 1.62 8.22 6.06
N VAL A 43 1.77 7.43 7.12
CA VAL A 43 2.45 6.13 7.06
C VAL A 43 1.52 5.08 6.49
N THR A 44 0.34 4.96 7.10
CA THR A 44 -0.66 3.98 6.68
C THR A 44 -2.04 4.37 7.22
N LYS A 45 -3.06 3.56 6.94
CA LYS A 45 -4.42 3.76 7.44
C LYS A 45 -5.04 2.45 7.90
N VAL A 46 -5.44 2.37 9.16
CA VAL A 46 -6.24 1.25 9.66
C VAL A 46 -7.66 1.40 9.13
N VAL A 47 -8.13 0.38 8.41
CA VAL A 47 -9.49 0.35 7.86
C VAL A 47 -10.28 -0.69 8.61
N ALA A 48 -11.43 -0.30 9.14
CA ALA A 48 -12.32 -1.18 9.86
C ALA A 48 -13.78 -0.87 9.54
N VAL A 49 -14.64 -1.86 9.71
CA VAL A 49 -16.08 -1.78 9.48
C VAL A 49 -16.83 -2.45 10.63
N ASP A 50 -18.05 -2.00 10.87
CA ASP A 50 -18.97 -2.65 11.80
C ASP A 50 -20.30 -2.93 11.08
N ARG A 51 -20.95 -4.04 11.41
CA ARG A 51 -22.21 -4.48 10.79
C ARG A 51 -23.45 -3.92 11.48
N ASP A 52 -23.29 -3.28 12.63
CA ASP A 52 -24.38 -2.63 13.36
C ASP A 52 -24.77 -1.28 12.74
N SER A 53 -25.67 -0.54 13.39
CA SER A 53 -26.17 0.75 12.88
C SER A 53 -25.98 1.90 13.86
N GLY A 54 -25.85 3.12 13.32
CA GLY A 54 -25.76 4.33 14.14
C GLY A 54 -24.54 4.34 15.05
N GLN A 55 -24.74 4.49 16.37
CA GLN A 55 -23.64 4.53 17.34
C GLN A 55 -22.92 3.18 17.49
N ASN A 56 -23.64 2.07 17.29
CA ASN A 56 -23.09 0.72 17.36
C ASN A 56 -22.08 0.46 16.22
N ALA A 57 -22.17 1.21 15.11
CA ALA A 57 -21.18 1.18 14.03
C ALA A 57 -20.30 2.42 13.94
N TRP A 58 -20.38 3.33 14.92
CA TRP A 58 -19.52 4.51 14.93
C TRP A 58 -18.18 4.16 15.54
N LEU A 59 -17.16 4.04 14.68
CA LEU A 59 -15.82 3.63 15.08
C LEU A 59 -14.93 4.78 15.56
N SER A 60 -14.12 4.47 16.57
CA SER A 60 -13.00 5.28 17.02
C SER A 60 -11.70 4.46 17.06
N TYR A 61 -10.58 5.12 16.76
CA TYR A 61 -9.26 4.52 16.64
C TYR A 61 -8.32 5.10 17.68
N ARG A 62 -7.50 4.26 18.32
CA ARG A 62 -6.52 4.70 19.31
C ARG A 62 -5.24 3.89 19.24
N LEU A 63 -4.11 4.57 19.47
CA LEU A 63 -2.81 3.92 19.64
C LEU A 63 -2.68 3.40 21.08
N LEU A 64 -2.69 2.08 21.25
CA LEU A 64 -2.55 1.42 22.55
C LEU A 64 -1.09 1.29 22.98
N LYS A 65 -0.20 0.95 22.04
CA LYS A 65 1.22 0.73 22.30
C LYS A 65 2.03 1.13 21.09
N ALA A 66 3.21 1.69 21.32
CA ALA A 66 4.20 1.98 20.30
C ALA A 66 5.60 1.60 20.81
N SER A 67 6.45 1.11 19.92
CA SER A 67 7.88 0.92 20.20
C SER A 67 8.55 2.24 20.61
N GLU A 68 8.30 3.31 19.85
CA GLU A 68 8.75 4.67 20.15
C GLU A 68 7.56 5.56 20.52
N PRO A 69 7.34 5.87 21.81
CA PRO A 69 6.27 6.74 22.27
C PRO A 69 6.36 8.14 21.63
N GLY A 70 5.26 8.63 21.10
CA GLY A 70 5.16 9.96 20.51
C GLY A 70 5.81 10.10 19.13
N LEU A 71 6.32 9.02 18.52
CA LEU A 71 6.76 9.06 17.12
C LEU A 71 5.57 8.99 16.15
N PHE A 72 4.53 8.23 16.49
CA PHE A 72 3.34 8.07 15.67
C PHE A 72 2.08 8.50 16.42
N ALA A 73 1.08 8.95 15.68
CA ALA A 73 -0.26 9.24 16.14
C ALA A 73 -1.29 8.58 15.23
N VAL A 74 -2.45 8.25 15.79
CA VAL A 74 -3.57 7.67 15.05
C VAL A 74 -4.75 8.64 15.09
N GLY A 75 -5.31 8.96 13.92
CA GLY A 75 -6.47 9.81 13.81
C GLY A 75 -7.72 9.14 14.38
N LEU A 76 -8.34 9.77 15.39
CA LEU A 76 -9.43 9.19 16.20
C LEU A 76 -10.61 8.66 15.39
N HIS A 77 -10.97 9.29 14.26
CA HIS A 77 -12.11 8.89 13.42
C HIS A 77 -11.72 8.52 11.99
N THR A 78 -10.44 8.63 11.66
CA THR A 78 -9.94 8.37 10.30
C THR A 78 -9.16 7.08 10.21
N GLY A 79 -8.60 6.59 11.33
CA GLY A 79 -7.68 5.45 11.33
C GLY A 79 -6.33 5.76 10.67
N GLU A 80 -6.06 7.00 10.26
CA GLU A 80 -4.79 7.40 9.67
C GLU A 80 -3.68 7.33 10.71
N VAL A 81 -2.62 6.58 10.41
CA VAL A 81 -1.40 6.51 11.19
C VAL A 81 -0.42 7.50 10.58
N ARG A 82 -0.07 8.54 11.34
CA ARG A 82 0.84 9.61 10.90
C ARG A 82 2.03 9.73 11.83
N THR A 83 3.13 10.26 11.31
CA THR A 83 4.24 10.70 12.16
C THR A 83 3.81 11.89 13.01
N ALA A 84 4.09 11.87 14.31
CA ALA A 84 3.81 12.98 15.23
C ALA A 84 5.01 13.92 15.37
N ARG A 85 6.20 13.43 15.05
CA ARG A 85 7.47 14.19 14.97
C ARG A 85 8.33 13.65 13.84
N ALA A 86 9.39 14.38 13.49
CA ALA A 86 10.42 13.89 12.59
C ALA A 86 11.17 12.69 13.20
N LEU A 87 11.62 11.79 12.34
CA LEU A 87 12.46 10.66 12.74
C LEU A 87 13.87 11.14 13.05
N LEU A 88 14.47 10.55 14.08
CA LEU A 88 15.81 10.83 14.55
C LEU A 88 16.71 9.63 14.28
N ASP A 89 18.02 9.84 14.16
CA ASP A 89 18.97 8.75 13.87
C ASP A 89 19.05 7.67 14.96
N ARG A 90 18.58 8.00 16.17
CA ARG A 90 18.47 7.06 17.30
C ARG A 90 17.22 6.19 17.26
N ASP A 91 16.22 6.57 16.46
CA ASP A 91 14.96 5.83 16.40
C ASP A 91 15.20 4.50 15.68
N ALA A 92 14.61 3.42 16.20
CA ALA A 92 14.77 2.10 15.59
C ALA A 92 14.17 2.07 14.16
N LEU A 93 14.84 1.37 13.24
CA LEU A 93 14.35 1.21 11.87
C LEU A 93 13.05 0.39 11.80
N LYS A 94 12.84 -0.52 12.74
CA LYS A 94 11.62 -1.33 12.82
C LYS A 94 10.78 -0.89 14.02
N GLN A 95 9.58 -0.41 13.75
CA GLN A 95 8.63 0.10 14.72
C GLN A 95 7.41 -0.81 14.81
N SER A 96 6.92 -1.08 16.01
CA SER A 96 5.71 -1.85 16.23
C SER A 96 4.65 -0.98 16.91
N LEU A 97 3.45 -0.93 16.32
CA LEU A 97 2.33 -0.15 16.81
C LEU A 97 1.14 -1.08 17.04
N VAL A 98 0.48 -0.97 18.19
CA VAL A 98 -0.78 -1.67 18.47
C VAL A 98 -1.89 -0.65 18.42
N VAL A 99 -2.78 -0.79 17.45
CA VAL A 99 -3.94 0.09 17.25
C VAL A 99 -5.20 -0.66 17.65
N ALA A 100 -6.06 0.00 18.42
CA ALA A 100 -7.40 -0.49 18.73
C ALA A 100 -8.45 0.30 17.97
N VAL A 101 -9.48 -0.41 17.50
CA VAL A 101 -10.70 0.12 16.94
C VAL A 101 -11.83 -0.25 17.90
N GLN A 102 -12.66 0.72 18.27
CA GLN A 102 -13.77 0.53 19.21
C GLN A 102 -15.04 1.15 18.64
N ASP A 103 -16.15 0.44 18.74
CA ASP A 103 -17.47 1.03 18.49
C ASP A 103 -17.90 1.97 19.63
N HIS A 104 -19.08 2.56 19.49
CA HIS A 104 -19.70 3.37 20.54
C HIS A 104 -21.02 2.78 21.03
N GLY A 105 -21.19 1.46 20.90
CA GLY A 105 -22.35 0.75 21.41
C GLY A 105 -22.30 0.50 22.93
N GLN A 106 -23.30 -0.20 23.46
CA GLN A 106 -23.37 -0.57 24.87
C GLN A 106 -23.69 -2.07 25.05
N PRO A 107 -22.77 -2.87 25.64
CA PRO A 107 -21.38 -2.52 25.97
C PRO A 107 -20.56 -2.29 24.69
N PRO A 108 -19.48 -1.48 24.75
CA PRO A 108 -18.67 -1.23 23.56
C PRO A 108 -17.81 -2.45 23.21
N LEU A 109 -17.71 -2.76 21.92
CA LEU A 109 -16.86 -3.84 21.41
C LEU A 109 -15.64 -3.26 20.69
N SER A 110 -14.55 -4.04 20.64
CA SER A 110 -13.29 -3.56 20.09
C SER A 110 -12.48 -4.65 19.42
N ALA A 111 -11.71 -4.27 18.41
CA ALA A 111 -10.70 -5.09 17.76
C ALA A 111 -9.32 -4.41 17.82
N THR A 112 -8.26 -5.20 17.72
CA THR A 112 -6.88 -4.71 17.77
C THR A 112 -6.05 -5.27 16.63
N VAL A 113 -5.15 -4.45 16.11
CA VAL A 113 -4.18 -4.85 15.08
C VAL A 113 -2.78 -4.39 15.46
N THR A 114 -1.78 -5.22 15.16
CA THR A 114 -0.37 -4.87 15.30
C THR A 114 0.19 -4.49 13.94
N LEU A 115 0.66 -3.24 13.80
CA LEU A 115 1.33 -2.73 12.61
C LEU A 115 2.84 -2.85 12.80
N THR A 116 3.53 -3.28 11.75
CA THR A 116 4.99 -3.20 11.67
C THR A 116 5.34 -2.12 10.66
N VAL A 117 6.04 -1.07 11.09
CA VAL A 117 6.52 0.00 10.21
C VAL A 117 8.02 -0.14 10.07
N ALA A 118 8.51 -0.30 8.85
CA ALA A 118 9.93 -0.24 8.53
C ALA A 118 10.28 1.16 7.99
N VAL A 119 11.25 1.78 8.63
CA VAL A 119 11.84 3.05 8.25
C VAL A 119 12.98 2.77 7.28
N ALA A 120 12.94 3.41 6.12
CA ALA A 120 13.97 3.28 5.10
C ALA A 120 14.55 4.64 4.71
N ASP A 121 15.85 4.69 4.44
CA ASP A 121 16.51 5.93 3.98
C ASP A 121 16.02 6.33 2.59
N SER A 122 15.75 5.33 1.74
CA SER A 122 15.05 5.50 0.49
C SER A 122 14.12 4.29 0.25
N ILE A 123 12.87 4.55 -0.14
CA ILE A 123 11.91 3.51 -0.55
C ILE A 123 12.39 2.72 -1.79
N PRO A 124 13.13 3.33 -2.76
CA PRO A 124 13.74 2.59 -3.87
C PRO A 124 14.70 1.48 -3.42
N ASP A 125 15.46 1.65 -2.35
CA ASP A 125 16.43 0.63 -1.89
C ASP A 125 15.75 -0.62 -1.32
N VAL A 126 14.58 -0.46 -0.67
CA VAL A 126 13.79 -1.60 -0.15
C VAL A 126 13.16 -2.39 -1.28
N LEU A 127 12.68 -1.70 -2.32
CA LEU A 127 12.15 -2.34 -3.51
C LEU A 127 13.26 -3.04 -4.31
N ALA A 128 14.46 -2.45 -4.38
CA ALA A 128 15.62 -3.07 -5.02
C ALA A 128 16.10 -4.34 -4.32
N ASP A 129 16.03 -4.39 -2.98
CA ASP A 129 16.37 -5.59 -2.20
C ASP A 129 15.32 -6.71 -2.41
N LEU A 130 14.03 -6.37 -2.57
CA LEU A 130 12.98 -7.34 -2.90
C LEU A 130 13.04 -7.81 -4.36
N ASP A 131 13.36 -6.91 -5.30
CA ASP A 131 13.60 -7.24 -6.72
C ASP A 131 14.83 -8.16 -6.87
N SER A 132 15.79 -8.07 -5.94
CA SER A 132 16.95 -8.97 -5.89
C SER A 132 16.63 -10.39 -5.41
N LEU A 133 15.54 -10.57 -4.66
CA LEU A 133 15.09 -11.87 -4.14
C LEU A 133 14.08 -12.56 -5.07
N GLU A 134 13.46 -11.82 -5.98
CA GLU A 134 12.44 -12.32 -6.92
C GLU A 134 12.93 -12.44 -8.37
N SER A 135 14.22 -12.24 -8.64
CA SER A 135 14.82 -12.47 -9.95
C SER A 135 15.53 -13.82 -10.04
N PRO A 136 14.86 -14.92 -10.43
CA PRO A 136 15.42 -15.71 -11.48
C PRO A 136 15.13 -14.92 -12.76
N ALA A 137 16.04 -14.04 -13.18
CA ALA A 137 16.05 -13.56 -14.54
C ALA A 137 15.96 -14.81 -15.43
N SER A 138 14.76 -15.07 -15.94
CA SER A 138 14.54 -16.25 -16.76
C SER A 138 15.41 -16.03 -18.01
N PRO A 139 16.27 -16.99 -18.39
CA PRO A 139 17.20 -16.79 -19.50
C PRO A 139 16.51 -16.52 -20.86
N ASP A 140 15.17 -16.62 -20.92
CA ASP A 140 14.36 -16.35 -22.11
C ASP A 140 14.07 -14.86 -22.37
N ASP A 141 14.04 -13.98 -21.36
CA ASP A 141 13.76 -12.54 -21.55
C ASP A 141 14.92 -11.80 -22.24
N SER A 142 16.15 -12.26 -22.02
CA SER A 142 17.33 -11.76 -22.72
C SER A 142 17.27 -12.08 -24.22
N GLY A 143 16.64 -13.20 -24.58
CA GLY A 143 16.39 -13.58 -25.98
C GLY A 143 15.35 -12.69 -26.63
N LEU A 144 14.21 -12.48 -25.97
CA LEU A 144 13.08 -11.68 -26.50
C LEU A 144 13.47 -10.23 -26.77
N THR A 145 14.23 -9.60 -25.87
CA THR A 145 14.73 -8.23 -26.05
C THR A 145 15.70 -8.11 -27.24
N LEU A 146 16.60 -9.08 -27.42
CA LEU A 146 17.51 -9.14 -28.56
C LEU A 146 16.74 -9.33 -29.87
N TYR A 147 15.77 -10.25 -29.93
CA TYR A 147 14.93 -10.45 -31.12
C TYR A 147 14.15 -9.18 -31.49
N LEU A 148 13.61 -8.47 -30.50
CA LEU A 148 12.88 -7.23 -30.72
C LEU A 148 13.79 -6.14 -31.31
N VAL A 149 15.01 -5.99 -30.81
CA VAL A 149 15.99 -5.03 -31.34
C VAL A 149 16.38 -5.39 -32.78
N VAL A 150 16.69 -6.66 -33.05
CA VAL A 150 17.05 -7.13 -34.40
C VAL A 150 15.90 -6.95 -35.39
N ALA A 151 14.67 -7.25 -34.98
CA ALA A 151 13.49 -7.08 -35.82
C ALA A 151 13.26 -5.60 -36.19
N VAL A 152 13.34 -4.69 -35.22
CA VAL A 152 13.19 -3.25 -35.45
C VAL A 152 14.29 -2.72 -36.38
N ALA A 153 15.54 -3.13 -36.18
CA ALA A 153 16.66 -2.75 -37.03
C ALA A 153 16.48 -3.24 -38.48
N ALA A 154 16.07 -4.49 -38.67
CA ALA A 154 15.83 -5.07 -39.99
C ALA A 154 14.70 -4.35 -40.73
N VAL A 155 13.56 -4.10 -40.06
CA VAL A 155 12.43 -3.37 -40.64
C VAL A 155 12.83 -1.95 -41.05
N SER A 156 13.60 -1.25 -40.21
CA SER A 156 14.10 0.09 -40.50
C SER A 156 15.03 0.10 -41.74
N CYS A 157 15.94 -0.87 -41.83
CA CYS A 157 16.85 -1.01 -42.98
C CYS A 157 16.09 -1.28 -44.29
N VAL A 158 15.09 -2.17 -44.28
CA VAL A 158 14.27 -2.48 -45.45
C VAL A 158 13.46 -1.26 -45.89
N PHE A 159 12.88 -0.53 -44.92
CA PHE A 159 12.15 0.70 -45.18
C PHE A 159 13.04 1.78 -45.82
N LEU A 160 14.23 2.02 -45.27
CA LEU A 160 15.20 2.97 -45.81
C LEU A 160 15.64 2.60 -47.23
N ALA A 161 15.95 1.33 -47.48
CA ALA A 161 16.33 0.87 -48.82
C ALA A 161 15.19 1.09 -49.83
N PHE A 162 13.95 0.81 -49.44
CA PHE A 162 12.77 1.05 -50.27
C PHE A 162 12.59 2.54 -50.60
N VAL A 163 12.73 3.42 -49.60
CA VAL A 163 12.67 4.88 -49.78
C VAL A 163 13.77 5.37 -50.73
N ILE A 164 15.01 4.88 -50.58
CA ILE A 164 16.13 5.24 -51.45
C ILE A 164 15.87 4.81 -52.90
N VAL A 165 15.35 3.59 -53.12
CA VAL A 165 14.99 3.10 -54.46
C VAL A 165 13.90 3.96 -55.08
N LEU A 166 12.86 4.32 -54.32
CA LEU A 166 11.80 5.20 -54.81
C LEU A 166 12.32 6.60 -55.19
N LEU A 167 13.23 7.17 -54.39
CA LEU A 167 13.89 8.44 -54.69
C LEU A 167 14.75 8.34 -55.95
N ALA A 168 15.54 7.27 -56.10
CA ALA A 168 16.35 7.04 -57.30
C ALA A 168 15.50 6.89 -58.57
N LEU A 169 14.37 6.19 -58.48
CA LEU A 169 13.41 6.04 -59.59
C LEU A 169 12.70 7.36 -59.93
N ARG A 170 12.39 8.19 -58.92
CA ARG A 170 11.83 9.53 -59.11
C ARG A 170 12.84 10.46 -59.80
N LEU A 171 14.11 10.44 -59.38
CA LEU A 171 15.18 11.27 -59.94
C LEU A 171 15.58 10.86 -61.37
N ARG A 172 15.48 9.57 -61.72
CA ARG A 172 15.74 9.08 -63.09
C ARG A 172 14.60 9.36 -64.08
N ARG A 173 13.42 9.76 -63.59
CA ARG A 173 12.23 10.06 -64.41
C ARG A 173 12.04 11.56 -64.69
N TRP A 174 12.99 12.40 -64.28
CA TRP A 174 13.09 13.83 -64.59
C TRP A 174 14.30 14.05 -65.50
#